data_AF-A0A3D3W9C2-F1
#
_entry.id   AF-A0A3D3W9C2-F1
#
_cell.length_a   1.000
_cell.length_b   1.000
_cell.length_c   1.000
_cell.angle_alpha   90.00
_cell.angle_beta   90.00
_cell.angle_gamma   90.00
#
_symmetry.space_group_name_H-M   'P 1'
#
loop_
_entity.id
_entity.type
_entity.pdbx_description
1 polymer ?
#
loop_
_entity_poly.entity_id
_entity_poly.type
_entity_poly.pdbx_seq_one_letter_code
_entity_poly.pdbx_strand_id
1 'polypeptide(L)'
;MNALQSIGTGLGMALFGWLLQTTISGVTRKVIARIQKRRGPVWYQNFRDIMKLLNKRSVTHGWAFDFGLLVALAGAIGTAMFMPVAGIVA
;
A
#
# COMPACT_ATOMS: atom_id res chain seq x y z
N MET A 1 21.60 17.20 -2.42
CA MET A 1 20.25 17.25 -1.82
C MET A 1 20.41 17.53 -0.35
N ASN A 2 19.70 18.53 0.19
CA ASN A 2 19.67 18.72 1.64
C ASN A 2 18.93 17.53 2.27
N ALA A 3 19.27 17.13 3.50
CA ALA A 3 18.62 15.99 4.17
C ALA A 3 17.07 16.11 4.23
N LEU A 4 16.55 17.33 4.20
CA LEU A 4 15.11 17.61 4.11
C LEU A 4 14.50 17.18 2.75
N GLN A 5 15.26 17.30 1.66
CA GLN A 5 14.80 16.96 0.31
C GLN A 5 14.77 15.44 0.09
N SER A 6 15.75 14.69 0.61
CA SER A 6 15.77 13.22 0.51
C SER A 6 14.64 12.56 1.32
N ILE A 7 14.37 13.06 2.52
CA ILE A 7 13.24 12.61 3.34
C ILE A 7 11.91 12.95 2.64
N GLY A 8 11.80 14.16 2.07
CA GLY A 8 10.61 14.59 1.32
C GLY A 8 10.32 13.73 0.10
N THR A 9 11.35 13.41 -0.71
CA THR A 9 11.19 12.54 -1.89
C THR A 9 10.91 11.09 -1.48
N GLY A 10 11.58 10.56 -0.46
CA GLY A 10 11.37 9.20 0.03
C GLY A 10 9.94 8.98 0.56
N LEU A 11 9.41 9.91 1.35
CA LEU A 11 8.02 9.87 1.80
C LEU A 11 7.04 10.01 0.63
N GLY A 12 7.34 10.89 -0.33
CA GLY A 12 6.54 11.04 -1.55
C GLY A 12 6.46 9.75 -2.36
N MET A 13 7.58 9.04 -2.53
CA MET A 13 7.64 7.76 -3.24
C MET A 13 6.87 6.65 -2.52
N ALA A 14 7.00 6.56 -1.19
CA ALA A 14 6.27 5.55 -0.41
C ALA A 14 4.75 5.77 -0.49
N LEU A 15 4.28 7.01 -0.35
CA LEU A 15 2.85 7.35 -0.48
C LEU A 15 2.34 7.13 -1.90
N PHE A 16 3.11 7.53 -2.91
CA PHE A 16 2.76 7.31 -4.31
C PHE A 16 2.67 5.81 -4.65
N GLY A 17 3.63 5.02 -4.20
CA GLY A 17 3.62 3.56 -4.35
C GLY A 17 2.41 2.91 -3.70
N TRP A 18 2.07 3.32 -2.47
CA TRP A 18 0.88 2.84 -1.78
C TRP A 18 -0.43 3.20 -2.50
N LEU A 19 -0.57 4.45 -2.97
CA LEU A 19 -1.74 4.91 -3.72
C LEU A 19 -1.89 4.19 -5.06
N LEU A 20 -0.80 4.02 -5.81
CA LEU A 20 -0.81 3.28 -7.06
C LEU A 20 -1.17 1.81 -6.83
N GLN A 21 -0.52 1.15 -5.88
CA GLN A 21 -0.75 -0.27 -5.57
C GLN A 21 -2.21 -0.54 -5.20
N THR A 22 -2.79 0.28 -4.33
CA THR A 22 -4.18 0.13 -3.87
C THR A 22 -5.18 0.34 -5.01
N THR A 23 -4.93 1.32 -5.88
CA THR A 23 -5.75 1.61 -7.06
C THR A 23 -5.68 0.51 -8.11
N ILE A 24 -4.46 0.05 -8.45
CA ILE A 24 -4.23 -1.03 -9.42
C ILE A 24 -4.93 -2.30 -8.96
N SER A 25 -4.79 -2.67 -7.68
CA SER A 25 -5.48 -3.84 -7.13
C SER A 25 -7.01 -3.74 -7.27
N GLY A 26 -7.59 -2.55 -7.14
CA GLY A 26 -9.03 -2.32 -7.34
C GLY A 26 -9.45 -2.53 -8.80
N VAL A 27 -8.62 -2.06 -9.74
CA VAL A 27 -8.82 -2.28 -11.17
C VAL A 27 -8.66 -3.76 -11.53
N THR A 28 -7.64 -4.45 -11.01
CA THR A 28 -7.42 -5.89 -11.24
C THR A 28 -8.62 -6.72 -10.83
N ARG A 29 -9.24 -6.42 -9.67
CA ARG A 29 -10.47 -7.11 -9.24
C ARG A 29 -11.64 -6.88 -10.22
N LYS A 30 -11.72 -5.70 -10.83
CA LYS A 30 -12.72 -5.41 -11.87
C LYS A 30 -12.43 -6.15 -13.17
N VAL A 31 -11.17 -6.23 -13.59
CA VAL A 31 -10.74 -6.99 -14.78
C VAL A 31 -11.06 -8.48 -14.63
N ILE A 32 -10.66 -9.09 -13.51
CA ILE A 32 -10.94 -10.50 -13.21
C ILE A 32 -12.46 -10.76 -13.19
N ALA A 33 -13.23 -9.85 -12.62
CA ALA A 33 -14.69 -9.94 -12.61
C ALA A 33 -15.28 -9.94 -14.03
N ARG A 34 -14.77 -9.12 -14.95
CA ARG A 34 -15.23 -9.09 -16.34
C ARG A 34 -14.87 -10.36 -17.11
N ILE A 35 -13.69 -10.93 -16.86
CA ILE A 35 -13.29 -12.24 -17.43
C ILE A 35 -14.29 -13.33 -17.01
N GLN A 36 -14.76 -13.28 -15.77
CA GLN A 36 -15.76 -14.21 -15.23
C GLN A 36 -17.22 -13.82 -15.56
N LYS A 37 -17.46 -12.93 -16.54
CA LYS A 37 -18.79 -12.46 -16.95
C LYS A 37 -19.65 -11.86 -15.82
N ARG A 38 -19.04 -11.26 -14.79
CA ARG A 38 -19.73 -10.53 -13.71
C ARG A 38 -19.37 -9.05 -13.72
N ARG A 39 -20.30 -8.17 -13.30
CA ARG A 39 -20.12 -6.70 -13.39
C ARG A 39 -18.99 -6.16 -12.48
N GLY A 40 -18.62 -6.94 -11.45
CA GLY A 40 -17.49 -6.69 -10.57
C GLY A 40 -17.70 -5.56 -9.56
N PRO A 41 -16.83 -5.46 -8.54
CA PRO A 41 -16.87 -4.40 -7.55
C PRO A 41 -16.43 -3.04 -8.14
N VAL A 42 -16.76 -1.95 -7.45
CA VAL A 42 -16.36 -0.58 -7.81
C VAL A 42 -14.84 -0.39 -7.68
N TRP A 43 -14.26 0.55 -8.43
CA TRP A 43 -12.80 0.73 -8.49
C TRP A 43 -12.19 1.16 -7.15
N TYR A 44 -12.92 1.95 -6.35
CA TYR A 44 -12.51 2.41 -5.02
C TYR A 44 -12.82 1.40 -3.90
N GLN A 45 -13.21 0.17 -4.22
CA GLN A 45 -13.61 -0.83 -3.22
C GLN A 45 -12.47 -1.15 -2.25
N ASN A 46 -11.23 -1.22 -2.73
CA ASN A 46 -10.08 -1.53 -1.87
C ASN A 46 -9.85 -0.44 -0.80
N PHE A 47 -10.10 0.84 -1.10
CA PHE A 47 -10.01 1.91 -0.10
C PHE A 47 -11.08 1.74 1.00
N ARG A 48 -12.30 1.36 0.61
CA ARG A 48 -13.38 1.08 1.57
C ARG A 48 -13.08 -0.13 2.44
N ASP A 49 -12.48 -1.16 1.85
CA ASP A 49 -12.10 -2.38 2.57
C ASP A 49 -11.04 -2.07 3.63
N ILE A 50 -10.05 -1.22 3.33
CA ILE A 50 -9.04 -0.75 4.30
C ILE A 50 -9.71 -0.01 5.47
N MET A 51 -10.53 1.00 5.19
CA MET A 51 -11.22 1.76 6.23
C MET A 51 -12.14 0.87 7.09
N LYS A 52 -12.79 -0.12 6.48
CA LYS A 52 -13.61 -1.10 7.19
C LYS A 52 -12.78 -1.97 8.13
N LEU A 53 -11.61 -2.44 7.69
CA LEU A 53 -10.72 -3.28 8.51
C LEU A 53 -10.13 -2.50 9.69
N LEU A 54 -9.79 -1.22 9.50
CA LEU A 54 -9.30 -0.35 10.57
C LEU A 54 -10.35 -0.09 11.67
N ASN A 55 -11.64 -0.16 11.34
CA ASN A 55 -12.74 0.00 12.30
C ASN A 55 -13.13 -1.29 13.04
N LYS A 56 -12.50 -2.43 12.74
CA LYS A 56 -12.80 -3.69 13.41
C LYS A 56 -11.87 -3.91 14.60
N ARG A 57 -12.36 -4.64 15.63
CA ARG A 57 -11.49 -5.08 16.73
C ARG A 57 -10.43 -6.05 16.20
N SER A 58 -9.18 -5.78 16.56
CA SER A 58 -8.04 -6.65 16.28
C SER A 58 -8.01 -7.84 17.25
N VAL A 59 -7.49 -8.97 16.79
CA VAL A 59 -7.22 -10.16 17.62
C VAL A 59 -5.70 -10.34 17.68
N THR A 60 -5.14 -10.28 18.88
CA THR A 60 -3.70 -10.34 19.12
C THR A 60 -3.31 -11.68 19.71
N HIS A 61 -2.30 -12.35 19.16
CA HIS A 61 -1.81 -13.66 19.65
C HIS A 61 -0.46 -13.57 20.38
N GLY A 62 -0.04 -12.36 20.79
CA GLY A 62 1.22 -12.08 21.49
C GLY A 62 2.04 -10.98 20.82
N TRP A 63 3.11 -10.53 21.49
CA TRP A 63 3.91 -9.37 21.06
C TRP A 63 4.54 -9.54 19.66
N ALA A 64 4.99 -10.75 19.33
CA ALA A 64 5.63 -11.05 18.06
C ALA A 64 4.65 -10.99 16.88
N PHE A 65 3.36 -11.27 17.11
CA PHE A 65 2.33 -11.22 16.07
C PHE A 65 2.06 -9.79 15.62
N ASP A 66 1.89 -8.87 16.57
CA ASP A 66 1.66 -7.46 16.28
C ASP A 66 2.92 -6.79 15.73
N PHE A 67 4.09 -7.16 16.25
CA PHE A 67 5.36 -6.64 15.78
C PHE A 67 5.72 -7.13 14.36
N GLY A 68 5.38 -8.37 14.02
CA GLY A 68 5.59 -8.91 12.67
C GLY A 68 4.90 -8.08 11.59
N LEU A 69 3.68 -7.60 11.86
CA LEU A 69 2.96 -6.70 10.94
C LEU A 69 3.67 -5.35 10.79
N LEU A 70 4.18 -4.78 11.89
CA LEU A 70 4.92 -3.52 11.87
C LEU A 70 6.24 -3.64 11.10
N VAL A 71 6.97 -4.75 11.29
CA VAL A 71 8.23 -5.01 10.56
C VAL A 71 7.97 -5.20 9.06
N ALA A 72 6.90 -5.90 8.68
CA ALA A 72 6.54 -6.07 7.27
C ALA A 72 6.22 -4.72 6.61
N LEU A 73 5.50 -3.83 7.32
CA LEU A 73 5.21 -2.47 6.84
C LEU A 73 6.49 -1.64 6.71
N ALA A 74 7.37 -1.71 7.71
CA ALA A 74 8.65 -0.99 7.69
C ALA A 74 9.55 -1.47 6.55
N GLY A 75 9.61 -2.78 6.28
CA GLY A 75 10.36 -3.35 5.17
C GLY A 75 9.83 -2.91 3.80
N ALA A 76 8.51 -2.85 3.63
CA ALA A 76 7.89 -2.37 2.40
C ALA A 76 8.21 -0.88 2.14
N ILE A 77 8.11 -0.03 3.17
CA ILE A 77 8.45 1.40 3.07
C ILE A 77 9.94 1.57 2.80
N GLY A 78 10.80 0.86 3.52
CA GLY A 78 12.25 0.90 3.32
C GLY A 78 12.65 0.52 1.89
N THR A 79 12.04 -0.54 1.34
CA THR A 79 12.29 -0.97 -0.05
C THR A 79 11.81 0.07 -1.06
N ALA A 80 10.65 0.70 -0.81
CA ALA A 80 10.11 1.74 -1.68
C ALA A 80 11.01 2.99 -1.74
N MET A 81 11.74 3.31 -0.66
CA MET A 81 12.67 4.45 -0.63
C MET A 81 13.93 4.23 -1.48
N PHE A 82 14.37 2.98 -1.64
CA PHE A 82 15.55 2.65 -2.46
C PHE A 82 15.22 2.38 -3.93
N MET A 83 13.93 2.38 -4.31
CA MET A 83 13.51 2.11 -5.68
C MET A 83 13.79 3.33 -6.57
N PRO A 84 14.59 3.20 -7.64
CA PRO A 84 14.82 4.32 -8.57
C PRO A 84 13.59 4.52 -9.44
N VAL A 85 12.78 5.54 -9.13
CA VAL A 85 11.64 5.93 -9.97
C VAL A 85 12.04 7.15 -10.78
N ALA A 86 12.06 7.01 -12.11
CA ALA A 86 12.36 8.08 -13.07
C ALA A 86 13.71 8.82 -12.86
N GLY A 87 14.73 8.12 -12.35
CA GLY A 87 16.08 8.69 -12.16
C GLY A 87 16.23 9.56 -10.90
N ILE A 88 15.20 9.63 -10.06
CA ILE A 88 15.25 10.30 -8.75
C ILE A 88 15.40 9.20 -7.70
N VAL A 89 16.52 9.23 -6.98
CA VAL A 89 16.77 8.42 -5.79
C VAL A 89 16.78 9.38 -4.60
N ALA A 90 16.13 8.97 -3.50
CA ALA A 90 16.14 9.71 -2.24
C ALA A 90 17.54 9.74 -1.60
#